data_AF-A0A416G9Z4-F1
#
_entry.id   AF-A0A416G9Z4-F1
#
_cell.length_a   1.000
_cell.length_b   1.000
_cell.length_c   1.000
_cell.angle_alpha   90.00
_cell.angle_beta   90.00
_cell.angle_gamma   90.00
#
_symmetry.space_group_name_H-M   'P 1'
#
loop_
_entity.id
_entity.type
_entity.pdbx_description
1 polymer ?
#
loop_
_entity_poly.entity_id
_entity_poly.type
_entity_poly.pdbx_seq_one_letter_code
_entity_poly.pdbx_strand_id
1 'polypeptide(L)'
;MSIEFYVMSTIMGVSLLVWLYRKGKRTIAWVRKVRRAFRGICFNSNSTLNEERCRKIAIGALYAAQQGAYQNSLETGIRDVLPQILGEWWGISGTVSARKELDYLCEKGYRYYYPFLLQAFHEEDEERQEAIFQENMTSQEDYDKIIYLYQNLCETYDELIDCHVISGYEDLVRFGVTGWDAGRICFLARACYDMEYISEAEAWSYIDRAYVLAHQECASWQDLAMSYIIGRSLWGGKEAYNSVMKSTADELLSVEKSPWVRYAW
;
A
#
# COMPACT_ATOMS: atom_id res chain seq x y z
N MET A 1 -4.19 -33.87 -49.48
CA MET A 1 -3.77 -33.09 -48.29
C MET A 1 -4.59 -33.61 -47.11
N SER A 2 -3.95 -34.15 -46.07
CA SER A 2 -4.64 -34.91 -45.01
C SER A 2 -5.41 -33.97 -44.07
N ILE A 3 -6.49 -34.49 -43.48
CA ILE A 3 -7.29 -33.79 -42.45
C ILE A 3 -6.41 -33.34 -41.28
N GLU A 4 -5.39 -34.14 -40.92
CA GLU A 4 -4.40 -33.81 -39.89
C GLU A 4 -3.62 -32.52 -40.17
N PHE A 5 -3.30 -32.23 -41.44
CA PHE A 5 -2.62 -31.00 -41.82
C PHE A 5 -3.47 -29.76 -41.52
N TYR A 6 -4.78 -29.82 -41.79
CA TYR A 6 -5.71 -28.73 -41.50
C TYR A 6 -5.95 -28.54 -39.99
N VAL A 7 -6.02 -29.63 -39.22
CA VAL A 7 -6.18 -29.59 -37.76
C VAL A 7 -4.95 -28.94 -37.10
N MET A 8 -3.73 -29.36 -37.49
CA MET A 8 -2.49 -28.80 -36.95
C MET A 8 -2.30 -27.32 -37.30
N SER A 9 -2.65 -26.94 -38.53
CA SER A 9 -2.62 -25.53 -38.97
C SER A 9 -3.57 -24.65 -38.15
N THR A 10 -4.76 -25.17 -37.80
CA THR A 10 -5.77 -24.46 -37.02
C THR A 10 -5.33 -24.27 -35.57
N ILE A 11 -4.74 -25.30 -34.94
CA ILE A 11 -4.22 -25.24 -33.56
C ILE A 11 -3.08 -24.21 -33.45
N MET A 12 -2.17 -24.19 -34.44
CA MET A 12 -1.09 -23.20 -34.48
C MET A 12 -1.62 -21.77 -34.65
N GLY A 13 -2.62 -21.57 -35.52
CA GLY A 13 -3.28 -20.27 -35.70
C GLY A 13 -3.95 -19.75 -34.43
N VAL A 14 -4.71 -20.61 -33.74
CA VAL A 14 -5.38 -20.24 -32.47
C VAL A 14 -4.34 -19.95 -31.38
N SER A 15 -3.28 -20.75 -31.28
CA SER A 15 -2.21 -20.54 -30.29
C SER A 15 -1.46 -19.22 -30.51
N LEU A 16 -1.17 -18.86 -31.76
CA LEU A 16 -0.55 -17.59 -32.14
C LEU A 16 -1.47 -16.40 -31.84
N LEU A 17 -2.77 -16.52 -32.12
CA LEU A 17 -3.77 -15.49 -31.79
C LEU A 17 -3.92 -15.29 -30.28
N VAL A 18 -3.94 -16.38 -29.50
CA VAL A 18 -3.96 -16.33 -28.03
C VAL A 18 -2.69 -15.68 -27.49
N TRP A 19 -1.52 -15.98 -28.08
CA TRP A 19 -0.26 -15.36 -27.69
C TRP A 19 -0.21 -13.86 -28.02
N LEU A 20 -0.61 -13.47 -29.23
CA LEU A 20 -0.71 -12.06 -29.64
C LEU A 20 -1.73 -11.29 -28.80
N TYR A 21 -2.86 -11.91 -28.46
CA TYR A 21 -3.86 -11.35 -27.56
C TYR A 21 -3.33 -11.17 -26.14
N ARG A 22 -2.63 -12.16 -25.59
CA ARG A 22 -1.98 -12.07 -24.26
C ARG A 22 -0.88 -11.01 -24.24
N LYS A 23 -0.08 -10.91 -25.31
CA LYS A 23 0.96 -9.88 -25.47
C LYS A 23 0.34 -8.49 -25.59
N GLY A 24 -0.68 -8.33 -26.43
CA GLY A 24 -1.45 -7.10 -26.58
C GLY A 24 -2.14 -6.64 -25.29
N LYS A 25 -2.75 -7.58 -24.54
CA LYS A 25 -3.32 -7.29 -23.22
C LYS A 25 -2.27 -6.80 -22.23
N ARG A 26 -1.09 -7.43 -22.19
CA ARG A 26 0.03 -6.99 -21.33
C ARG A 26 0.53 -5.61 -21.72
N THR A 27 0.68 -5.31 -23.01
CA THR A 27 1.08 -3.99 -23.50
C THR A 27 0.03 -2.92 -23.17
N ILE A 28 -1.25 -3.21 -23.36
CA ILE A 28 -2.36 -2.28 -23.04
C ILE A 28 -2.46 -2.05 -21.52
N ALA A 29 -2.35 -3.11 -20.71
CA ALA A 29 -2.34 -3.00 -19.25
C ALA A 29 -1.15 -2.17 -18.76
N TRP A 30 0.03 -2.36 -19.37
CA TRP A 30 1.22 -1.56 -19.08
C TRP A 30 1.03 -0.08 -19.46
N VAL A 31 0.52 0.22 -20.66
CA VAL A 31 0.21 1.61 -21.08
C VAL A 31 -0.83 2.25 -20.16
N ARG A 32 -1.86 1.51 -19.75
CA ARG A 32 -2.87 1.98 -18.78
C ARG A 32 -2.26 2.23 -17.41
N LYS A 33 -1.42 1.33 -16.91
CA LYS A 33 -0.71 1.46 -15.63
C LYS A 33 0.18 2.71 -15.63
N VAL A 34 0.98 2.90 -16.67
CA VAL A 34 1.84 4.08 -16.84
C VAL A 34 0.98 5.35 -16.90
N ARG A 35 -0.07 5.39 -17.73
CA ARG A 35 -0.96 6.57 -17.84
C ARG A 35 -1.68 6.89 -16.53
N ARG A 36 -2.02 5.89 -15.72
CA ARG A 36 -2.67 6.05 -14.41
C ARG A 36 -1.69 6.53 -13.34
N ALA A 37 -0.45 6.01 -13.33
CA ALA A 37 0.60 6.44 -12.41
C ALA A 37 0.92 7.95 -12.55
N PHE A 38 0.73 8.53 -13.76
CA PHE A 38 0.89 9.97 -14.00
C PHE A 38 -0.34 10.83 -13.67
N ARG A 39 -1.45 10.26 -13.17
CA ARG A 39 -2.69 11.03 -12.94
C ARG A 39 -2.81 11.65 -11.56
N GLY A 40 -1.88 11.41 -10.64
CA GLY A 40 -1.96 11.92 -9.26
C GLY A 40 -3.33 11.61 -8.66
N ILE A 41 -4.07 12.67 -8.30
CA ILE A 41 -5.43 12.59 -7.75
C ILE A 41 -6.46 12.13 -8.79
N CYS A 42 -6.98 10.91 -8.61
CA CYS A 42 -7.95 10.27 -9.50
C CYS A 42 -9.36 10.24 -8.87
N PHE A 43 -10.37 10.75 -9.58
CA PHE A 43 -11.76 10.72 -9.14
C PHE A 43 -12.67 9.93 -10.07
N ASN A 44 -13.63 9.25 -9.47
CA ASN A 44 -14.79 8.68 -10.14
C ASN A 44 -15.88 9.74 -10.25
N SER A 45 -16.25 10.12 -11.47
CA SER A 45 -17.34 11.08 -11.72
C SER A 45 -18.71 10.56 -11.31
N ASN A 46 -18.85 9.23 -11.19
CA ASN A 46 -20.11 8.57 -10.85
C ASN A 46 -20.18 8.16 -9.38
N SER A 47 -19.23 8.59 -8.55
CA SER A 47 -19.27 8.25 -7.13
C SER A 47 -20.49 8.86 -6.46
N THR A 48 -21.15 8.04 -5.65
CA THR A 48 -22.31 8.40 -4.83
C THR A 48 -21.98 8.46 -3.33
N LEU A 49 -20.71 8.31 -2.96
CA LEU A 49 -20.30 8.37 -1.55
C LEU A 49 -20.53 9.76 -0.97
N ASN A 50 -21.09 9.80 0.23
CA ASN A 50 -21.20 11.04 1.00
C ASN A 50 -19.82 11.48 1.53
N GLU A 51 -19.76 12.69 2.09
CA GLU A 51 -18.51 13.28 2.57
C GLU A 51 -17.85 12.48 3.70
N GLU A 52 -18.64 11.91 4.62
CA GLU A 52 -18.12 11.10 5.73
C GLU A 52 -17.41 9.84 5.20
N ARG A 53 -18.04 9.11 4.28
CA ARG A 53 -17.44 7.95 3.63
C ARG A 53 -16.22 8.34 2.79
N CYS A 54 -16.25 9.50 2.12
CA CYS A 54 -15.10 10.02 1.40
C CYS A 54 -13.92 10.36 2.33
N ARG A 55 -14.18 10.96 3.50
CA ARG A 55 -13.14 11.23 4.51
C ARG A 55 -12.49 9.93 5.00
N LYS A 56 -13.29 8.89 5.22
CA LYS A 56 -12.77 7.57 5.66
C LYS A 56 -11.86 6.92 4.64
N ILE A 57 -12.23 6.92 3.36
CA ILE A 57 -11.36 6.36 2.30
C ILE A 57 -10.13 7.23 2.02
N ALA A 58 -10.11 8.49 2.45
CA ALA A 58 -8.96 9.39 2.31
C ALA A 58 -7.74 8.89 3.11
N ILE A 59 -7.93 8.03 4.12
CA ILE A 59 -6.83 7.34 4.81
C ILE A 59 -5.97 6.55 3.82
N GLY A 60 -6.57 5.92 2.82
CA GLY A 60 -5.88 5.17 1.77
C GLY A 60 -5.40 6.00 0.60
N ALA A 61 -5.44 7.34 0.66
CA ALA A 61 -5.23 8.20 -0.50
C ALA A 61 -3.83 8.05 -1.12
N LEU A 62 -2.76 7.91 -0.32
CA LEU A 62 -1.41 7.70 -0.83
C LEU A 62 -1.28 6.40 -1.61
N TYR A 63 -1.77 5.29 -1.05
CA TYR A 63 -1.71 4.02 -1.75
C TYR A 63 -2.60 4.03 -3.00
N ALA A 64 -3.76 4.66 -2.94
CA ALA A 64 -4.62 4.86 -4.10
C ALA A 64 -3.91 5.68 -5.20
N ALA A 65 -3.24 6.78 -4.85
CA ALA A 65 -2.47 7.59 -5.79
C ALA A 65 -1.33 6.76 -6.43
N GLN A 66 -0.59 6.00 -5.63
CA GLN A 66 0.49 5.11 -6.12
C GLN A 66 -0.01 4.12 -7.19
N GLN A 67 -1.22 3.57 -7.01
CA GLN A 67 -1.79 2.60 -7.95
C GLN A 67 -2.65 3.26 -9.06
N GLY A 68 -2.86 4.57 -8.99
CA GLY A 68 -3.77 5.32 -9.85
C GLY A 68 -5.25 4.91 -9.69
N ALA A 69 -5.63 4.53 -8.47
CA ALA A 69 -6.99 4.19 -8.08
C ALA A 69 -7.80 5.44 -7.72
N TYR A 70 -9.13 5.32 -7.78
CA TYR A 70 -10.03 6.39 -7.38
C TYR A 70 -9.87 6.73 -5.88
N GLN A 71 -10.05 8.01 -5.54
CA GLN A 71 -9.91 8.52 -4.17
C GLN A 71 -11.22 9.03 -3.56
N ASN A 72 -12.34 8.98 -4.30
CA ASN A 72 -13.67 9.39 -3.85
C ASN A 72 -14.72 8.28 -3.96
N SER A 73 -14.34 7.02 -4.20
CA SER A 73 -15.27 5.91 -4.44
C SER A 73 -14.82 4.67 -3.70
N LEU A 74 -15.78 3.80 -3.35
CA LEU A 74 -15.45 2.49 -2.77
C LEU A 74 -14.69 1.66 -3.80
N GLU A 75 -15.21 1.60 -5.04
CA GLU A 75 -14.48 0.96 -6.14
C GLU A 75 -13.14 1.63 -6.42
N THR A 76 -12.16 0.83 -6.82
CA THR A 76 -10.78 1.30 -7.05
C THR A 76 -10.59 1.83 -8.47
N GLY A 77 -11.41 1.42 -9.45
CA GLY A 77 -11.25 1.79 -10.86
C GLY A 77 -10.07 1.10 -11.57
N ILE A 78 -9.43 0.14 -10.90
CA ILE A 78 -8.21 -0.54 -11.34
C ILE A 78 -8.34 -2.07 -11.26
N ARG A 79 -9.57 -2.61 -11.36
CA ARG A 79 -9.87 -4.06 -11.31
C ARG A 79 -8.98 -4.89 -12.25
N ASP A 80 -8.50 -4.32 -13.34
CA ASP A 80 -7.59 -4.98 -14.30
C ASP A 80 -6.18 -5.28 -13.75
N VAL A 81 -5.71 -4.58 -12.71
CA VAL A 81 -4.39 -4.82 -12.08
C VAL A 81 -4.48 -5.41 -10.67
N LEU A 82 -5.68 -5.50 -10.09
CA LEU A 82 -5.88 -6.10 -8.77
C LEU A 82 -5.39 -7.55 -8.65
N PRO A 83 -5.47 -8.42 -9.68
CA PRO A 83 -4.90 -9.77 -9.57
C PRO A 83 -3.39 -9.79 -9.29
N GLN A 84 -2.64 -8.82 -9.84
CA GLN A 84 -1.21 -8.68 -9.52
C GLN A 84 -1.03 -8.15 -8.10
N ILE A 85 -1.77 -7.09 -7.73
CA ILE A 85 -1.63 -6.48 -6.41
C ILE A 85 -2.02 -7.47 -5.32
N LEU A 86 -3.25 -7.99 -5.36
CA LEU A 86 -3.76 -8.90 -4.34
C LEU A 86 -3.06 -10.27 -4.41
N GLY A 87 -2.97 -10.87 -5.60
CA GLY A 87 -2.46 -12.23 -5.74
C GLY A 87 -0.94 -12.33 -5.61
N GLU A 88 -0.19 -11.57 -6.43
CA GLU A 88 1.28 -11.71 -6.50
C GLU A 88 1.97 -11.01 -5.32
N TRP A 89 1.50 -9.84 -4.88
CA TRP A 89 2.20 -9.07 -3.84
C TRP A 89 1.71 -9.39 -2.42
N TRP A 90 0.42 -9.68 -2.27
CA TRP A 90 -0.20 -9.90 -0.96
C TRP A 90 -0.61 -11.36 -0.71
N GLY A 91 -0.55 -12.25 -1.71
CA GLY A 91 -1.02 -13.63 -1.56
C GLY A 91 -2.54 -13.78 -1.34
N ILE A 92 -3.31 -12.72 -1.61
CA ILE A 92 -4.76 -12.67 -1.48
C ILE A 92 -5.41 -13.19 -2.76
N SER A 93 -6.14 -14.28 -2.64
CA SER A 93 -6.75 -15.03 -3.75
C SER A 93 -8.24 -15.34 -3.55
N GLY A 94 -8.81 -14.96 -2.41
CA GLY A 94 -10.22 -15.16 -2.08
C GLY A 94 -10.57 -14.67 -0.67
N THR A 95 -11.79 -14.95 -0.22
CA THR A 95 -12.34 -14.45 1.05
C THR A 95 -11.49 -14.79 2.28
N VAL A 96 -10.99 -16.03 2.37
CA VAL A 96 -10.23 -16.48 3.54
C VAL A 96 -8.89 -15.76 3.66
N SER A 97 -8.12 -15.68 2.56
CA SER A 97 -6.84 -14.94 2.55
C SER A 97 -7.04 -13.44 2.68
N ALA A 98 -8.10 -12.88 2.09
CA ALA A 98 -8.44 -11.46 2.24
C ALA A 98 -8.69 -11.08 3.71
N ARG A 99 -9.52 -11.84 4.43
CA ARG A 99 -9.77 -11.59 5.86
C ARG A 99 -8.50 -11.76 6.69
N LYS A 100 -7.74 -12.84 6.46
CA LYS A 100 -6.48 -13.09 7.17
C LYS A 100 -5.52 -11.91 7.07
N GLU A 101 -5.27 -11.41 5.86
CA GLU A 101 -4.31 -10.31 5.64
C GLU A 101 -4.84 -8.97 6.18
N LEU A 102 -6.14 -8.70 6.03
CA LEU A 102 -6.75 -7.49 6.59
C LEU A 102 -6.74 -7.49 8.13
N ASP A 103 -7.06 -8.63 8.75
CA ASP A 103 -6.99 -8.79 10.21
C ASP A 103 -5.56 -8.67 10.72
N TYR A 104 -4.58 -9.30 10.05
CA TYR A 104 -3.15 -9.13 10.36
C TYR A 104 -2.74 -7.64 10.35
N LEU A 105 -3.13 -6.90 9.31
CA LEU A 105 -2.81 -5.47 9.23
C LEU A 105 -3.52 -4.65 10.30
N CYS A 106 -4.74 -5.00 10.68
CA CYS A 106 -5.48 -4.29 11.74
C CYS A 106 -4.91 -4.58 13.13
N GLU A 107 -4.44 -5.79 13.39
CA GLU A 107 -4.04 -6.24 14.74
C GLU A 107 -2.54 -6.09 15.00
N LYS A 108 -1.72 -6.28 13.97
CA LYS A 108 -0.26 -6.34 14.10
C LYS A 108 0.40 -5.29 13.22
N GLY A 109 0.47 -5.53 11.91
CA GLY A 109 1.12 -4.63 10.95
C GLY A 109 2.57 -4.31 11.32
N TYR A 110 3.09 -3.20 10.78
CA TYR A 110 4.45 -2.73 11.08
C TYR A 110 4.54 -2.10 12.47
N ARG A 111 3.43 -1.59 13.00
CA ARG A 111 3.36 -1.02 14.37
C ARG A 111 3.81 -1.98 15.46
N TYR A 112 3.65 -3.29 15.27
CA TYR A 112 4.14 -4.29 16.23
C TYR A 112 5.66 -4.27 16.39
N TYR A 113 6.40 -4.10 15.29
CA TYR A 113 7.87 -4.13 15.28
C TYR A 113 8.48 -2.77 15.63
N TYR A 114 7.78 -1.69 15.29
CA TYR A 114 8.35 -0.35 15.24
C TYR A 114 8.95 0.19 16.56
N PRO A 115 8.33 -0.02 17.74
CA PRO A 115 8.91 0.43 19.01
C PRO A 115 10.29 -0.19 19.28
N PHE A 116 10.43 -1.49 19.04
CA PHE A 116 11.69 -2.22 19.24
C PHE A 116 12.73 -1.86 18.19
N LEU A 117 12.28 -1.60 16.96
CA LEU A 117 13.12 -1.11 15.88
C LEU A 117 13.72 0.25 16.24
N LEU A 118 12.93 1.19 16.76
CA LEU A 118 13.43 2.49 17.21
C LEU A 118 14.35 2.40 18.43
N GLN A 119 14.07 1.48 19.35
CA GLN A 119 14.93 1.23 20.50
C GLN A 119 16.32 0.73 20.04
N ALA A 120 16.36 -0.26 19.15
CA ALA A 120 17.61 -0.76 18.59
C ALA A 120 18.32 0.30 17.72
N PHE A 121 17.58 1.12 16.98
CA PHE A 121 18.17 2.18 16.15
C PHE A 121 18.82 3.29 16.97
N HIS A 122 18.39 3.49 18.23
CA HIS A 122 19.01 4.44 19.14
C HIS A 122 20.22 3.86 19.90
N GLU A 123 20.39 2.54 19.90
CA GLU A 123 21.51 1.91 20.60
C GLU A 123 22.76 1.83 19.71
N GLU A 124 23.93 2.08 20.29
CA GLU A 124 25.21 2.00 19.59
C GLU A 124 25.82 0.59 19.61
N ASP A 125 25.44 -0.23 20.59
CA ASP A 125 26.00 -1.56 20.83
C ASP A 125 25.21 -2.63 20.06
N GLU A 126 25.86 -3.26 19.07
CA GLU A 126 25.28 -4.32 18.24
C GLU A 126 24.78 -5.52 19.06
N GLU A 127 25.46 -5.87 20.17
CA GLU A 127 25.01 -6.99 21.02
C GLU A 127 23.69 -6.63 21.73
N ARG A 128 23.50 -5.36 22.09
CA ARG A 128 22.24 -4.88 22.67
C ARG A 128 21.12 -4.76 21.64
N GLN A 129 21.44 -4.28 20.44
CA GLN A 129 20.48 -4.24 19.33
C GLN A 129 19.90 -5.63 19.07
N GLU A 130 20.77 -6.65 19.00
CA GLU A 130 20.38 -8.03 18.81
C GLU A 130 19.54 -8.56 19.98
N ALA A 131 19.92 -8.27 21.22
CA ALA A 131 19.17 -8.66 22.41
C ALA A 131 17.74 -8.09 22.40
N ILE A 132 17.56 -6.82 22.01
CA ILE A 132 16.23 -6.19 21.88
C ILE A 132 15.34 -6.99 20.93
N PHE A 133 15.88 -7.46 19.80
CA PHE A 133 15.10 -8.24 18.84
C PHE A 133 14.79 -9.65 19.37
N GLN A 134 15.76 -10.35 19.95
CA GLN A 134 15.56 -11.70 20.47
C GLN A 134 14.57 -11.73 21.64
N GLU A 135 14.58 -10.72 22.52
CA GLU A 135 13.69 -10.64 23.67
C GLU A 135 12.24 -10.38 23.29
N ASN A 136 11.99 -9.69 22.16
CA ASN A 136 10.66 -9.19 21.80
C ASN A 136 10.00 -9.94 20.63
N MET A 137 10.78 -10.61 19.78
CA MET A 137 10.25 -11.38 18.64
C MET A 137 10.00 -12.84 19.04
N THR A 138 8.72 -13.23 19.05
CA THR A 138 8.30 -14.55 19.56
C THR A 138 8.39 -15.69 18.53
N SER A 139 8.69 -15.37 17.28
CA SER A 139 8.82 -16.33 16.18
C SER A 139 9.97 -15.97 15.25
N GLN A 140 10.52 -16.97 14.54
CA GLN A 140 11.57 -16.73 13.54
C GLN A 140 11.09 -15.79 12.42
N GLU A 141 9.82 -15.93 11.99
CA GLU A 141 9.24 -15.05 10.98
C GLU A 141 9.23 -13.59 11.43
N ASP A 142 8.88 -13.33 12.69
CA ASP A 142 8.89 -11.98 13.26
C ASP A 142 10.31 -11.43 13.43
N TYR A 143 11.24 -12.28 13.83
CA TYR A 143 12.65 -11.93 13.95
C TYR A 143 13.25 -11.57 12.58
N ASP A 144 13.05 -12.41 11.56
CA ASP A 144 13.51 -12.13 10.19
C ASP A 144 12.89 -10.84 9.66
N LYS A 145 11.62 -10.59 10.00
CA LYS A 145 10.91 -9.37 9.60
C LYS A 145 11.52 -8.14 10.24
N ILE A 146 11.74 -8.11 11.56
CA ILE A 146 12.28 -6.92 12.22
C ILE A 146 13.70 -6.60 11.77
N ILE A 147 14.54 -7.62 11.56
CA ILE A 147 15.91 -7.45 11.03
C ILE A 147 15.86 -6.79 9.65
N TYR A 148 14.97 -7.28 8.77
CA TYR A 148 14.78 -6.69 7.45
C TYR A 148 14.32 -5.22 7.52
N LEU A 149 13.36 -4.90 8.39
CA LEU A 149 12.88 -3.53 8.57
C LEU A 149 13.98 -2.63 9.15
N TYR A 150 14.77 -3.13 10.09
CA TYR A 150 15.87 -2.39 10.72
C TYR A 150 16.96 -2.04 9.70
N GLN A 151 17.39 -3.02 8.89
CA GLN A 151 18.35 -2.78 7.81
C GLN A 151 17.85 -1.70 6.84
N ASN A 152 16.58 -1.77 6.44
CA ASN A 152 15.98 -0.75 5.58
C ASN A 152 15.92 0.63 6.27
N LEU A 153 15.69 0.72 7.59
CA LEU A 153 15.76 2.00 8.30
C LEU A 153 17.18 2.57 8.25
N CYS A 154 18.19 1.76 8.59
CA CYS A 154 19.60 2.18 8.57
C CYS A 154 20.01 2.70 7.19
N GLU A 155 19.56 2.04 6.12
CA GLU A 155 19.87 2.46 4.76
C GLU A 155 19.11 3.73 4.33
N THR A 156 17.86 3.91 4.78
CA THR A 156 16.99 5.01 4.30
C THR A 156 16.96 6.23 5.21
N TYR A 157 17.56 6.19 6.40
CA TYR A 157 17.52 7.30 7.35
C TYR A 157 17.96 8.64 6.75
N ASP A 158 19.14 8.69 6.11
CA ASP A 158 19.63 9.90 5.45
C ASP A 158 18.74 10.31 4.27
N GLU A 159 18.21 9.35 3.50
CA GLU A 159 17.27 9.64 2.39
C GLU A 159 15.98 10.31 2.91
N LEU A 160 15.45 9.85 4.05
CA LEU A 160 14.26 10.41 4.68
C LEU A 160 14.50 11.85 5.16
N ILE A 161 15.73 12.18 5.59
CA ILE A 161 16.14 13.56 5.90
C ILE A 161 16.25 14.40 4.63
N ASP A 162 16.94 13.88 3.61
CA ASP A 162 17.19 14.57 2.35
C ASP A 162 15.90 14.92 1.61
N CYS A 163 14.89 14.05 1.67
CA CYS A 163 13.57 14.32 1.08
C CYS A 163 12.58 15.00 2.04
N HIS A 164 13.03 15.44 3.22
CA HIS A 164 12.23 16.19 4.19
C HIS A 164 10.99 15.43 4.69
N VAL A 165 11.10 14.10 4.85
CA VAL A 165 10.09 13.30 5.55
C VAL A 165 10.30 13.40 7.07
N ILE A 166 11.56 13.40 7.50
CA ILE A 166 11.98 13.61 8.88
C ILE A 166 13.08 14.66 8.94
N SER A 167 13.25 15.30 10.09
CA SER A 167 14.38 16.18 10.40
C SER A 167 15.43 15.50 11.28
N GLY A 168 15.09 14.33 11.84
CA GLY A 168 15.94 13.53 12.71
C GLY A 168 15.14 12.46 13.45
N TYR A 169 15.79 11.81 14.43
CA TYR A 169 15.23 10.68 15.19
C TYR A 169 13.88 10.99 15.86
N GLU A 170 13.70 12.19 16.43
CA GLU A 170 12.46 12.58 17.11
C GLU A 170 11.23 12.54 16.18
N ASP A 171 11.41 12.82 14.88
CA ASP A 171 10.33 12.72 13.92
C ASP A 171 9.95 11.26 13.62
N LEU A 172 10.88 10.30 13.75
CA LEU A 172 10.55 8.87 13.68
C LEU A 172 9.66 8.45 14.86
N VAL A 173 10.00 8.91 16.07
CA VAL A 173 9.20 8.68 17.28
C VAL A 173 7.81 9.29 17.12
N ARG A 174 7.73 10.54 16.65
CA ARG A 174 6.47 11.28 16.49
C ARG A 174 5.56 10.67 15.42
N PHE A 175 6.08 10.44 14.21
CA PHE A 175 5.22 10.06 13.08
C PHE A 175 4.88 8.57 13.09
N GLY A 176 5.76 7.72 13.61
CA GLY A 176 5.51 6.29 13.64
C GLY A 176 5.36 5.67 12.24
N VAL A 177 4.67 4.53 12.19
CA VAL A 177 4.35 3.81 10.93
C VAL A 177 2.86 3.48 10.80
N THR A 178 2.02 4.04 11.66
CA THR A 178 0.58 3.76 11.65
C THR A 178 -0.08 4.17 10.33
N GLY A 179 0.35 5.28 9.72
CA GLY A 179 -0.18 5.73 8.43
C GLY A 179 0.04 4.70 7.32
N TRP A 180 1.18 4.01 7.33
CA TRP A 180 1.50 2.95 6.36
C TRP A 180 0.54 1.78 6.47
N ASP A 181 0.30 1.28 7.68
CA ASP A 181 -0.64 0.20 7.92
C ASP A 181 -2.08 0.62 7.65
N ALA A 182 -2.53 1.76 8.16
CA ALA A 182 -3.89 2.28 7.97
C ALA A 182 -4.22 2.51 6.48
N GLY A 183 -3.28 3.10 5.74
CA GLY A 183 -3.41 3.28 4.30
C GLY A 183 -3.53 1.96 3.54
N ARG A 184 -2.78 0.92 3.94
CA ARG A 184 -2.85 -0.43 3.36
C ARG A 184 -4.15 -1.15 3.69
N ILE A 185 -4.63 -1.09 4.94
CA ILE A 185 -5.94 -1.64 5.32
C ILE A 185 -7.04 -1.03 4.46
N CYS A 186 -7.10 0.30 4.40
CA CYS A 186 -8.12 1.02 3.66
C CYS A 186 -8.11 0.66 2.16
N PHE A 187 -6.94 0.67 1.53
CA PHE A 187 -6.82 0.34 0.10
C PHE A 187 -7.13 -1.14 -0.19
N LEU A 188 -6.61 -2.07 0.62
CA LEU A 188 -6.84 -3.51 0.41
C LEU A 188 -8.30 -3.89 0.64
N ALA A 189 -8.98 -3.31 1.62
CA ALA A 189 -10.41 -3.54 1.82
C ALA A 189 -11.21 -3.21 0.55
N ARG A 190 -10.90 -2.07 -0.08
CA ARG A 190 -11.50 -1.65 -1.35
C ARG A 190 -11.15 -2.57 -2.51
N ALA A 191 -9.90 -2.99 -2.62
CA ALA A 191 -9.44 -3.92 -3.66
C ALA A 191 -10.09 -5.31 -3.52
N CYS A 192 -10.20 -5.83 -2.29
CA CYS A 192 -10.87 -7.10 -2.00
C CYS A 192 -12.37 -7.03 -2.31
N TYR A 193 -13.01 -5.89 -2.04
CA TYR A 193 -14.40 -5.65 -2.43
C TYR A 193 -14.58 -5.65 -3.97
N ASP A 194 -13.70 -4.95 -4.70
CA ASP A 194 -13.74 -4.92 -6.17
C ASP A 194 -13.59 -6.30 -6.81
N MET A 195 -12.88 -7.21 -6.13
CA MET A 195 -12.68 -8.59 -6.54
C MET A 195 -13.73 -9.56 -5.97
N GLU A 196 -14.73 -9.04 -5.25
CA GLU A 196 -15.82 -9.80 -4.63
C GLU A 196 -15.32 -10.83 -3.58
N TYR A 197 -14.15 -10.59 -2.99
CA TYR A 197 -13.60 -11.43 -1.93
C TYR A 197 -14.24 -11.14 -0.57
N ILE A 198 -14.69 -9.91 -0.36
CA ILE A 198 -15.44 -9.48 0.83
C ILE A 198 -16.66 -8.66 0.40
N SER A 199 -17.67 -8.62 1.26
CA SER A 199 -18.86 -7.79 1.05
C SER A 199 -18.57 -6.29 1.23
N GLU A 200 -19.47 -5.43 0.74
CA GLU A 200 -19.37 -3.98 0.99
C GLU A 200 -19.35 -3.68 2.50
N ALA A 201 -20.18 -4.36 3.29
CA ALA A 201 -20.24 -4.17 4.73
C ALA A 201 -18.92 -4.51 5.43
N GLU A 202 -18.27 -5.60 5.01
CA GLU A 202 -16.93 -5.95 5.51
C GLU A 202 -15.88 -4.93 5.08
N ALA A 203 -15.91 -4.48 3.83
CA ALA A 203 -14.97 -3.47 3.36
C ALA A 203 -15.07 -2.18 4.19
N TRP A 204 -16.29 -1.71 4.47
CA TRP A 204 -16.49 -0.55 5.34
C TRP A 204 -16.04 -0.80 6.77
N SER A 205 -16.27 -2.01 7.33
CA SER A 205 -15.77 -2.36 8.66
C SER A 205 -14.24 -2.22 8.76
N TYR A 206 -13.49 -2.70 7.76
CA TYR A 206 -12.03 -2.54 7.74
C TYR A 206 -11.59 -1.09 7.49
N ILE A 207 -12.30 -0.36 6.62
CA ILE A 207 -12.04 1.07 6.39
C ILE A 207 -12.28 1.88 7.67
N ASP A 208 -13.32 1.56 8.44
CA ASP A 208 -13.61 2.20 9.72
C ASP A 208 -12.51 1.89 10.75
N ARG A 209 -12.03 0.64 10.82
CA ARG A 209 -10.86 0.28 11.66
C ARG A 209 -9.62 1.08 11.26
N ALA A 210 -9.34 1.20 9.97
CA ALA A 210 -8.22 2.00 9.46
C ALA A 210 -8.36 3.48 9.83
N TYR A 211 -9.58 4.03 9.73
CA TYR A 211 -9.88 5.41 10.09
C TYR A 211 -9.65 5.68 11.58
N VAL A 212 -10.20 4.83 12.46
CA VAL A 212 -9.99 4.93 13.91
C VAL A 212 -8.51 4.86 14.25
N LEU A 213 -7.81 3.87 13.70
CA LEU A 213 -6.39 3.64 13.93
C LEU A 213 -5.52 4.82 13.51
N ALA A 214 -5.81 5.42 12.35
CA ALA A 214 -5.13 6.62 11.90
C ALA A 214 -5.35 7.83 12.82
N HIS A 215 -6.58 8.06 13.29
CA HIS A 215 -6.89 9.21 14.14
C HIS A 215 -6.46 9.04 15.60
N GLN A 216 -6.19 7.81 16.04
CA GLN A 216 -5.61 7.53 17.36
C GLN A 216 -4.12 7.87 17.40
N GLU A 217 -3.38 7.61 16.32
CA GLU A 217 -1.92 7.66 16.31
C GLU A 217 -1.35 8.86 15.54
N CYS A 218 -2.12 9.48 14.64
CA CYS A 218 -1.69 10.64 13.86
C CYS A 218 -2.48 11.89 14.24
N ALA A 219 -1.80 13.04 14.35
CA ALA A 219 -2.43 14.30 14.73
C ALA A 219 -3.00 15.09 13.54
N SER A 220 -2.64 14.72 12.31
CA SER A 220 -3.03 15.44 11.09
C SER A 220 -2.82 14.60 9.82
N TRP A 221 -3.33 15.08 8.68
CA TRP A 221 -2.99 14.51 7.37
C TRP A 221 -1.47 14.54 7.09
N GLN A 222 -0.75 15.56 7.57
CA GLN A 222 0.70 15.64 7.44
C GLN A 222 1.37 14.48 8.19
N ASP A 223 0.97 14.26 9.45
CA ASP A 223 1.51 13.19 10.28
C ASP A 223 1.19 11.83 9.67
N LEU A 224 -0.04 11.61 9.16
CA LEU A 224 -0.41 10.40 8.42
C LEU A 224 0.50 10.20 7.19
N ALA A 225 0.77 11.26 6.44
CA ALA A 225 1.58 11.19 5.23
C ALA A 225 3.04 10.81 5.53
N MET A 226 3.66 11.42 6.53
CA MET A 226 5.04 11.10 6.92
C MET A 226 5.10 9.68 7.49
N SER A 227 4.15 9.31 8.34
CA SER A 227 3.99 7.96 8.89
C SER A 227 3.88 6.88 7.79
N TYR A 228 3.15 7.18 6.71
CA TYR A 228 3.05 6.30 5.54
C TYR A 228 4.38 6.14 4.82
N ILE A 229 5.11 7.25 4.59
CA ILE A 229 6.39 7.21 3.87
C ILE A 229 7.46 6.49 4.67
N ILE A 230 7.53 6.71 5.99
CA ILE A 230 8.44 5.97 6.88
C ILE A 230 8.15 4.46 6.79
N GLY A 231 6.90 4.02 7.00
CA GLY A 231 6.59 2.60 6.91
C GLY A 231 6.86 1.99 5.52
N ARG A 232 6.72 2.80 4.46
CA ARG A 232 7.06 2.41 3.09
C ARG A 232 8.56 2.27 2.87
N SER A 233 9.39 3.13 3.45
CA SER A 233 10.85 3.01 3.38
C SER A 233 11.31 1.75 4.10
N LEU A 234 10.70 1.40 5.24
CA LEU A 234 10.97 0.14 5.93
C LEU A 234 10.59 -1.09 5.09
N TRP A 235 9.58 -0.98 4.22
CA TRP A 235 9.14 -2.08 3.36
C TRP A 235 10.02 -2.27 2.13
N GLY A 236 10.46 -1.19 1.49
CA GLY A 236 11.13 -1.25 0.18
C GLY A 236 12.56 -0.71 0.13
N GLY A 237 13.11 -0.24 1.25
CA GLY A 237 14.42 0.40 1.30
C GLY A 237 14.53 1.59 0.34
N LYS A 238 15.72 1.79 -0.23
CA LYS A 238 15.99 2.84 -1.24
C LYS A 238 15.25 2.60 -2.56
N GLU A 239 14.96 1.34 -2.88
CA GLU A 239 14.19 0.96 -4.07
C GLU A 239 12.69 1.30 -3.95
N ALA A 240 12.27 1.82 -2.80
CA ALA A 240 10.92 2.34 -2.64
C ALA A 240 10.70 3.64 -3.42
N TYR A 241 11.73 4.43 -3.78
CA TYR A 241 11.55 5.79 -4.35
C TYR A 241 10.82 6.72 -3.36
N ASN A 242 11.39 6.92 -2.17
CA ASN A 242 10.73 7.64 -1.06
C ASN A 242 10.48 9.12 -1.39
N SER A 243 11.40 9.76 -2.11
CA SER A 243 11.24 11.15 -2.61
C SER A 243 10.04 11.34 -3.56
N VAL A 244 9.75 10.34 -4.39
CA VAL A 244 8.56 10.35 -5.27
C VAL A 244 7.28 10.23 -4.44
N MET A 245 7.30 9.36 -3.41
CA MET A 245 6.15 9.25 -2.51
C MET A 245 5.93 10.52 -1.69
N LYS A 246 7.01 11.18 -1.25
CA LYS A 246 6.94 12.49 -0.62
C LYS A 246 6.33 13.55 -1.53
N SER A 247 6.73 13.59 -2.79
CA SER A 247 6.12 14.50 -3.79
C SER A 247 4.62 14.22 -3.94
N THR A 248 4.22 12.95 -3.93
CA THR A 248 2.80 12.55 -3.98
C THR A 248 2.04 12.96 -2.72
N ALA A 249 2.65 12.86 -1.55
CA ALA A 249 2.09 13.37 -0.30
C ALA A 249 1.90 14.89 -0.34
N ASP A 250 2.90 15.63 -0.82
CA ASP A 250 2.84 17.09 -0.91
C ASP A 250 1.72 17.56 -1.86
N GLU A 251 1.52 16.85 -2.98
CA GLU A 251 0.36 17.08 -3.86
C GLU A 251 -0.95 16.85 -3.12
N LEU A 252 -1.08 15.75 -2.37
CA LEU A 252 -2.30 15.47 -1.62
C LEU A 252 -2.54 16.50 -0.49
N LEU A 253 -1.50 17.06 0.10
CA LEU A 253 -1.63 18.04 1.19
C LEU A 253 -1.95 19.45 0.72
N SER A 254 -1.65 19.78 -0.55
CA SER A 254 -1.72 21.16 -1.05
C SER A 254 -2.74 21.40 -2.16
N VAL A 255 -3.05 20.39 -2.97
CA VAL A 255 -3.96 20.55 -4.11
C VAL A 255 -5.41 20.65 -3.64
N GLU A 256 -6.10 21.75 -3.97
CA GLU A 256 -7.47 22.07 -3.52
C GLU A 256 -8.47 20.91 -3.69
N LYS A 257 -8.39 20.20 -4.82
CA LYS A 257 -9.29 19.07 -5.11
C LYS A 257 -8.97 17.81 -4.30
N SER A 258 -7.82 17.73 -3.63
CA SER A 258 -7.37 16.58 -2.87
C SER A 258 -8.35 16.22 -1.76
N PRO A 259 -8.58 14.93 -1.48
CA PRO A 259 -9.38 14.53 -0.32
C PRO A 259 -8.85 15.08 1.01
N TRP A 260 -7.53 15.25 1.18
CA TRP A 260 -6.96 15.77 2.43
C TRP A 260 -7.13 17.28 2.61
N VAL A 261 -7.32 18.03 1.52
CA VAL A 261 -7.65 19.46 1.59
C VAL A 261 -9.17 19.64 1.74
N ARG A 262 -9.96 18.81 1.06
CA ARG A 262 -11.43 18.89 1.09
C ARG A 262 -12.03 18.44 2.41
N TYR A 263 -11.44 17.45 3.05
CA TYR A 263 -11.93 16.91 4.31
C TYR A 263 -10.91 17.22 5.40
N ALA A 264 -11.31 18.06 6.35
CA ALA A 264 -10.51 18.28 7.57
C ALA A 264 -10.24 16.94 8.27
N TRP A 265 -9.06 16.86 8.91
CA TRP A 265 -8.68 15.76 9.80
C TRP A 265 -9.71 15.62 10.91
#